data_AF-A0A0D2MKS6-F1
#
_entry.id   AF-A0A0D2MKS6-F1
#
_cell.length_a   1.000
_cell.length_b   1.000
_cell.length_c   1.000
_cell.angle_alpha   90.00
_cell.angle_beta   90.00
_cell.angle_gamma   90.00
#
_symmetry.space_group_name_H-M   'P 1'
#
loop_
_entity.id
_entity.type
_entity.pdbx_description
1 polymer ?
#
loop_
_entity_poly.entity_id
_entity_poly.type
_entity_poly.pdbx_seq_one_letter_code
_entity_poly.pdbx_strand_id
1 'polypeptide(L)'
;MALDAKQLGSAFNQIAYGEVMKAAVRDYAKELGEQEKARDEGPRAVDVDDLLDDPELEKLHSDRIAAMKQEAERRAELERKGHGSYEEVTTTTENVVVHFYHRDFERCKIVDKHLALLAKK
;
A
#
# COMPACT_ATOMS: atom_id res chain seq x y z
N MET A 1 28.49 -6.70 10.00
CA MET A 1 27.08 -7.15 10.03
C MET A 1 26.26 -6.08 9.32
N ALA A 2 25.95 -6.28 8.04
CA ALA A 2 25.10 -5.36 7.29
C ALA A 2 23.64 -5.67 7.64
N LEU A 3 22.96 -4.76 8.34
CA LEU A 3 21.52 -4.85 8.53
C LEU A 3 20.85 -4.70 7.15
N ASP A 4 19.99 -5.64 6.80
CA ASP A 4 19.35 -5.75 5.49
C ASP A 4 18.45 -4.52 5.25
N ALA A 5 18.59 -3.86 4.10
CA ALA A 5 17.85 -2.65 3.76
C ALA A 5 16.31 -2.87 3.81
N LYS A 6 15.84 -4.11 3.60
CA LYS A 6 14.43 -4.48 3.76
C LYS A 6 13.99 -4.54 5.23
N GLN A 7 14.85 -5.00 6.13
CA GLN A 7 14.59 -4.94 7.57
C GLN A 7 14.53 -3.50 8.06
N LEU A 8 15.41 -2.64 7.55
CA LEU A 8 15.44 -1.23 7.89
C LEU A 8 14.16 -0.51 7.40
N GLY A 9 13.76 -0.69 6.14
CA GLY A 9 12.55 -0.06 5.58
C GLY A 9 11.25 -0.52 6.25
N SER A 10 11.15 -1.81 6.60
CA SER A 10 9.99 -2.34 7.32
C SER A 10 9.94 -1.91 8.79
N ALA A 11 11.10 -1.72 9.44
CA ALA A 11 11.19 -1.11 10.76
C ALA A 11 10.79 0.37 10.72
N PHE A 12 11.24 1.14 9.73
CA PHE A 12 10.86 2.55 9.57
C PHE A 12 9.36 2.73 9.32
N ASN A 13 8.74 1.85 8.54
CA ASN A 13 7.29 1.93 8.27
C ASN A 13 6.46 1.60 9.52
N GLN A 14 6.91 0.63 10.34
CA GLN A 14 6.27 0.31 11.63
C GLN A 14 6.43 1.43 12.67
N ILE A 15 7.63 2.01 12.77
CA ILE A 15 7.91 3.12 13.70
C ILE A 15 7.10 4.36 13.33
N ALA A 16 7.05 4.71 12.03
CA ALA A 16 6.29 5.86 11.54
C ALA A 16 4.78 5.71 11.82
N TYR A 17 4.20 4.52 11.65
CA TYR A 17 2.78 4.29 11.92
C TYR A 17 2.42 4.42 13.40
N GLY A 18 3.27 3.90 14.29
CA GLY A 18 3.04 4.01 15.74
C GLY A 18 3.06 5.47 16.22
N GLU A 19 3.97 6.29 15.69
CA GLU A 19 4.03 7.72 16.02
C GLU A 19 2.85 8.52 15.45
N VAL A 20 2.47 8.24 14.20
CA VAL A 20 1.33 8.90 13.54
C VAL A 20 0.00 8.54 14.20
N MET A 21 -0.21 7.27 14.55
CA MET A 21 -1.41 6.85 15.28
C MET A 21 -1.45 7.46 16.69
N LYS A 22 -0.33 7.48 17.42
CA LYS A 22 -0.25 8.14 18.73
C LYS A 22 -0.45 9.67 18.66
N ALA A 23 -0.08 10.30 17.56
CA ALA A 23 -0.36 11.72 17.33
C ALA A 23 -1.85 11.93 17.03
N ALA A 24 -2.41 11.15 16.10
CA ALA A 24 -3.83 11.21 15.74
C ALA A 24 -4.76 10.93 16.93
N VAL A 25 -4.42 9.97 17.80
CA VAL A 25 -5.18 9.67 19.03
C VAL A 25 -5.10 10.83 20.02
N ARG A 26 -3.93 11.45 20.21
CA ARG A 26 -3.77 12.63 21.10
C ARG A 26 -4.55 13.85 20.59
N ASP A 27 -4.54 14.07 19.29
CA ASP A 27 -5.30 15.16 18.67
C ASP A 27 -6.81 14.91 18.81
N TYR A 28 -7.26 13.67 18.58
CA TYR A 28 -8.66 13.27 18.76
C TYR A 28 -9.13 13.36 20.23
N ALA A 29 -8.30 12.91 21.18
CA ALA A 29 -8.59 13.01 22.62
C ALA A 29 -8.66 14.48 23.08
N LYS A 30 -7.81 15.35 22.51
CA LYS A 30 -7.87 16.80 22.76
C LYS A 30 -9.16 17.41 22.22
N GLU A 31 -9.56 17.06 21.00
CA GLU A 31 -10.82 17.51 20.40
C GLU A 31 -12.05 16.99 21.16
N LEU A 32 -12.01 15.76 21.68
CA LEU A 32 -13.07 15.19 22.53
C LEU A 32 -13.14 15.88 23.89
N GLY A 33 -12.01 16.11 24.58
CA GLY A 33 -11.99 16.83 25.86
C GLY A 33 -12.41 18.30 25.73
N GLU A 34 -12.21 18.91 24.57
CA GLU A 34 -12.74 20.23 24.23
C GLU A 34 -14.25 20.17 23.91
N GLN A 35 -14.76 19.08 23.33
CA GLN A 35 -16.20 18.85 23.08
C GLN A 35 -16.99 18.46 24.34
N GLU A 36 -16.43 17.67 25.25
CA GLU A 36 -17.06 17.26 26.52
C GLU A 36 -17.27 18.45 27.45
N LYS A 37 -16.33 19.41 27.47
CA LYS A 37 -16.52 20.69 28.17
C LYS A 37 -17.69 21.52 27.63
N ALA A 38 -18.22 21.17 26.44
CA ALA A 38 -19.32 21.87 25.77
C ALA A 38 -20.63 21.05 25.69
N ARG A 39 -20.67 19.76 26.06
CA ARG A 39 -21.86 18.89 25.93
C ARG A 39 -22.08 18.03 27.18
N ASP A 40 -23.06 18.41 27.99
CA ASP A 40 -23.52 17.71 29.19
C ASP A 40 -24.45 16.51 28.91
N GLU A 41 -24.87 16.20 27.68
CA GLU A 41 -25.83 15.11 27.45
C GLU A 41 -25.64 14.42 26.07
N GLY A 42 -25.16 13.15 26.04
CA GLY A 42 -24.96 12.37 24.80
C GLY A 42 -24.25 11.02 25.04
N PRO A 43 -24.35 10.02 24.13
CA PRO A 43 -24.14 8.59 24.43
C PRO A 43 -22.72 8.31 24.96
N ARG A 44 -22.64 7.38 25.93
CA ARG A 44 -21.43 6.89 26.62
C ARG A 44 -20.15 7.16 25.82
N ALA A 45 -19.35 8.11 26.32
CA ALA A 45 -17.96 8.29 25.91
C ALA A 45 -17.27 6.92 26.01
N VAL A 46 -16.95 6.35 24.86
CA VAL A 46 -16.17 5.11 24.80
C VAL A 46 -14.73 5.57 25.04
N ASP A 47 -14.12 5.12 26.13
CA ASP A 47 -12.77 5.52 26.47
C ASP A 47 -11.83 5.07 25.35
N VAL A 48 -11.14 6.04 24.75
CA VAL A 48 -10.27 5.81 23.61
C VAL A 48 -9.08 4.96 24.05
N ASP A 49 -8.64 5.11 25.30
CA ASP A 49 -7.56 4.32 25.88
C ASP A 49 -7.98 2.84 26.02
N ASP A 50 -9.23 2.55 26.40
CA ASP A 50 -9.77 1.18 26.45
C ASP A 50 -9.82 0.52 25.06
N LEU A 51 -10.05 1.30 23.99
CA LEU A 51 -10.03 0.80 22.61
C LEU A 51 -8.61 0.56 22.07
N LEU A 52 -7.61 1.31 22.56
CA LEU A 52 -6.22 1.11 22.15
C LEU A 52 -5.65 -0.21 22.70
N ASP A 53 -6.10 -0.63 23.87
CA ASP A 53 -5.70 -1.88 24.52
C ASP A 53 -6.58 -3.08 24.11
N ASP A 54 -7.54 -2.88 23.19
CA ASP A 54 -8.43 -3.95 22.72
C ASP A 54 -7.67 -4.96 21.83
N PRO A 55 -7.48 -6.22 22.28
CA PRO A 55 -6.75 -7.24 21.54
C PRO A 55 -7.44 -7.65 20.23
N GLU A 56 -8.73 -7.36 20.05
CA GLU A 56 -9.44 -7.61 18.79
C GLU A 56 -9.09 -6.55 17.74
N LEU A 57 -8.95 -5.29 18.15
CA LEU A 57 -8.58 -4.19 17.27
C LEU A 57 -7.13 -4.32 16.78
N GLU A 58 -6.21 -4.71 17.66
CA GLU A 58 -4.83 -5.00 17.29
C GLU A 58 -4.71 -6.13 16.25
N LYS A 59 -5.52 -7.19 16.40
CA LYS A 59 -5.57 -8.29 15.42
C LYS A 59 -6.01 -7.79 14.06
N LEU A 60 -7.10 -7.02 13.99
CA LEU A 60 -7.62 -6.46 12.74
C LEU A 60 -6.57 -5.58 12.03
N HIS A 61 -5.80 -4.81 12.80
CA HIS A 61 -4.70 -4.01 12.27
C HIS A 61 -3.57 -4.88 11.72
N SER A 62 -3.16 -5.91 12.47
CA SER A 62 -2.13 -6.85 12.04
C SER A 62 -2.50 -7.58 10.76
N ASP A 63 -3.77 -7.98 10.61
CA ASP A 63 -4.31 -8.66 9.42
C ASP A 63 -4.31 -7.74 8.20
N ARG A 64 -4.73 -6.47 8.35
CA ARG A 64 -4.69 -5.49 7.27
C ARG A 64 -3.27 -5.20 6.81
N ILE A 65 -2.33 -5.06 7.75
CA ILE A 65 -0.92 -4.84 7.43
C ILE A 65 -0.34 -6.06 6.73
N ALA A 66 -0.68 -7.28 7.18
CA ALA A 66 -0.25 -8.52 6.53
C ALA A 66 -0.80 -8.61 5.09
N ALA A 67 -2.08 -8.29 4.87
CA ALA A 67 -2.68 -8.27 3.54
C ALA A 67 -1.99 -7.27 2.61
N MET A 68 -1.75 -6.04 3.07
CA MET A 68 -1.04 -5.02 2.27
C MET A 68 0.41 -5.43 1.95
N LYS A 69 1.11 -6.07 2.89
CA LYS A 69 2.46 -6.61 2.64
C LYS A 69 2.45 -7.71 1.59
N GLN A 70 1.51 -8.66 1.68
CA GLN A 70 1.38 -9.73 0.68
C GLN A 70 1.08 -9.18 -0.72
N GLU A 71 0.22 -8.17 -0.83
CA GLU A 71 -0.07 -7.53 -2.12
C GLU A 71 1.16 -6.80 -2.69
N ALA A 72 1.89 -6.07 -1.83
CA ALA A 72 3.12 -5.39 -2.23
C ALA A 72 4.22 -6.38 -2.67
N GLU A 73 4.37 -7.50 -1.96
CA GLU A 73 5.30 -8.57 -2.33
C GLU A 73 4.91 -9.21 -3.67
N ARG A 74 3.62 -9.51 -3.87
CA ARG A 74 3.12 -10.02 -5.14
C ARG A 74 3.39 -9.06 -6.30
N ARG A 75 3.18 -7.76 -6.09
CA ARG A 75 3.48 -6.74 -7.11
C ARG A 75 4.97 -6.67 -7.42
N ALA A 76 5.83 -6.70 -6.39
CA ALA A 76 7.28 -6.70 -6.55
C ALA A 76 7.80 -7.97 -7.26
N GLU A 77 7.20 -9.14 -6.99
CA GLU A 77 7.53 -10.36 -7.71
C GLU A 77 7.16 -10.30 -9.19
N LEU A 78 6.01 -9.71 -9.52
CA LEU A 78 5.59 -9.50 -10.91
C LEU A 78 6.53 -8.52 -11.62
N GLU A 79 6.88 -7.43 -10.96
CA GLU A 79 7.85 -6.46 -11.50
C GLU A 79 9.22 -7.12 -11.74
N ARG A 80 9.71 -7.95 -10.81
CA ARG A 80 10.96 -8.71 -10.98
C ARG A 80 10.91 -9.70 -12.16
N LYS A 81 9.73 -10.24 -12.47
CA LYS A 81 9.51 -11.11 -13.64
C LYS A 81 9.43 -10.31 -14.96
N GLY A 82 9.57 -8.99 -14.91
CA GLY A 82 9.53 -8.11 -16.08
C GLY A 82 8.12 -7.60 -16.43
N HIS A 83 7.11 -7.89 -15.62
CA HIS A 83 5.77 -7.34 -15.84
C HIS A 83 5.80 -5.81 -15.63
N GLY A 84 5.15 -5.09 -16.54
CA GLY A 84 5.11 -3.63 -16.56
C GLY A 84 6.20 -2.96 -17.41
N SER A 85 7.00 -3.78 -18.12
CA SER A 85 7.89 -3.32 -19.17
C SER A 85 7.33 -3.66 -20.56
N TYR A 86 7.70 -2.86 -21.56
CA TYR A 86 7.43 -3.15 -22.96
C TYR A 86 8.79 -3.43 -23.62
N GLU A 87 9.06 -4.70 -23.89
CA GLU A 87 10.29 -5.19 -24.50
C GLU A 87 9.97 -6.22 -25.57
N GLU A 88 10.82 -6.31 -26.62
CA GLU A 88 10.77 -7.41 -27.58
C GLU A 88 11.38 -8.66 -26.95
N VAL A 89 10.56 -9.50 -26.33
CA VAL A 89 11.03 -10.73 -25.66
C VAL A 89 10.18 -11.92 -26.05
N THR A 90 10.80 -13.10 -26.09
CA THR A 90 10.09 -14.39 -26.03
C THR A 90 9.72 -14.67 -24.58
N THR A 91 8.48 -14.38 -24.20
CA THR A 91 7.98 -14.53 -22.83
C THR A 91 7.60 -15.98 -22.51
N THR A 92 7.88 -16.41 -21.28
CA THR A 92 7.47 -17.71 -20.71
C THR A 92 6.43 -17.55 -19.58
N THR A 93 5.83 -16.37 -19.44
CA THR A 93 4.85 -16.04 -18.39
C THR A 93 3.43 -16.43 -18.81
N GLU A 94 2.57 -16.73 -17.83
CA GLU A 94 1.21 -17.24 -18.08
C GLU A 94 0.29 -16.22 -18.78
N ASN A 95 0.44 -14.92 -18.47
CA ASN A 95 -0.39 -13.85 -19.00
C ASN A 95 0.48 -12.78 -19.67
N VAL A 96 0.34 -12.62 -21.00
CA VAL A 96 1.12 -11.69 -21.82
C VAL A 96 0.21 -11.06 -22.88
N VAL A 97 0.46 -9.79 -23.19
CA VAL A 97 -0.14 -9.09 -24.34
C VAL A 97 0.94 -8.95 -25.41
N VAL A 98 0.71 -9.49 -26.60
CA VAL A 98 1.66 -9.48 -27.71
C VAL A 98 1.07 -8.72 -28.89
N HIS A 99 1.84 -7.79 -29.46
CA HIS A 99 1.52 -7.16 -30.73
C HIS A 99 2.48 -7.65 -31.81
N PHE A 100 1.95 -8.39 -32.79
CA PHE A 100 2.69 -8.70 -34.01
C PHE A 100 2.67 -7.47 -34.92
N TYR A 101 3.86 -6.98 -35.27
CA TYR A 101 4.01 -5.77 -36.05
C TYR A 101 4.91 -5.97 -37.27
N HIS A 102 4.85 -5.02 -38.19
CA HIS A 102 5.78 -4.89 -39.30
C HIS A 102 6.36 -3.48 -39.30
N ARG A 103 7.67 -3.35 -39.57
CA ARG A 103 8.39 -2.07 -39.47
C ARG A 103 7.85 -0.98 -40.42
N ASP A 104 7.25 -1.40 -41.52
CA ASP A 104 6.75 -0.50 -42.56
C ASP A 104 5.34 0.06 -42.31
N PHE A 105 4.63 -0.41 -41.28
CA PHE A 105 3.28 0.08 -40.98
C PHE A 105 3.27 1.15 -39.89
N GLU A 106 2.93 2.39 -40.25
CA GLU A 106 2.83 3.51 -39.30
C GLU A 106 1.79 3.28 -38.19
N ARG A 107 0.76 2.48 -38.48
CA ARG A 107 -0.26 2.08 -37.49
C ARG A 107 0.32 1.27 -36.33
N CYS A 108 1.33 0.44 -36.58
CA CYS A 108 1.99 -0.34 -35.54
C CYS A 108 2.73 0.57 -34.54
N LYS A 109 3.38 1.63 -35.02
CA LYS A 109 4.07 2.61 -34.16
C LYS A 109 3.12 3.30 -33.18
N ILE A 110 1.88 3.56 -33.60
CA ILE A 110 0.86 4.14 -32.74
C ILE A 110 0.49 3.15 -31.62
N VAL A 111 0.28 1.89 -31.97
CA VAL A 111 -0.04 0.83 -31.00
C VAL A 111 1.11 0.64 -30.00
N ASP A 112 2.35 0.58 -30.47
CA ASP A 112 3.55 0.44 -29.63
C ASP A 112 3.68 1.58 -28.63
N LYS A 113 3.42 2.82 -29.06
CA LYS A 113 3.41 3.98 -28.17
C LYS A 113 2.39 3.81 -27.03
N HIS A 114 1.18 3.36 -27.34
CA HIS A 114 0.14 3.17 -26.32
C HIS A 114 0.45 1.97 -25.41
N LEU A 115 0.97 0.87 -25.95
CA LEU A 115 1.39 -0.29 -25.16
C LEU A 115 2.52 0.08 -24.18
N ALA A 116 3.50 0.86 -24.61
CA ALA A 116 4.58 1.34 -23.74
C ALA A 116 4.08 2.26 -22.59
N LEU A 117 3.02 3.03 -22.82
CA LEU A 117 2.38 3.86 -21.78
C LEU A 117 1.55 3.02 -20.81
N LEU A 118 0.86 2.00 -21.31
CA LEU A 118 0.02 1.13 -20.49
C LEU A 118 0.83 0.16 -19.65
N ALA A 119 1.99 -0.29 -20.13
CA ALA A 119 2.87 -1.19 -19.39
C ALA A 119 3.30 -0.58 -18.05
N LYS A 120 3.54 0.73 -17.98
CA LYS A 120 4.07 1.40 -16.78
C LYS A 120 3.03 1.69 -15.67
N LYS A 121 1.75 1.32 -15.87
CA LYS A 121 0.68 1.57 -14.90
C LYS A 121 0.50 0.38 -13.97
#